data_AF-A0A8T4D8X5-F1
#
_entry.id   AF-A0A8T4D8X5-F1
#
_cell.length_a   1.000
_cell.length_b   1.000
_cell.length_c   1.000
_cell.angle_alpha   90.00
_cell.angle_beta   90.00
_cell.angle_gamma   90.00
#
_symmetry.space_group_name_H-M   'P 1'
#
loop_
_entity.id
_entity.type
_entity.pdbx_description
1 polymer ?
#
loop_
_entity_poly.entity_id
_entity_poly.type
_entity_poly.pdbx_seq_one_letter_code
_entity_poly.pdbx_strand_id
1 'polypeptide(L)' 'VFKICDVASNIMPVIAGHDFVLYGPIENAPRAFPLVGMADMIVAEAAKAEHDIEAEEPHPILKMTA' A
#
# COMPACT_ATOMS: atom_id res chain seq x y z
N VAL A 1 -11.77 -19.80 -6.54
CA VAL A 1 -10.79 -19.22 -7.49
C VAL A 1 -10.00 -18.14 -6.74
N PHE A 2 -8.72 -17.94 -7.07
CA PHE A 2 -7.61 -17.47 -6.23
C PHE A 2 -7.72 -16.06 -5.58
N LYS A 3 -8.67 -15.88 -4.65
CA LYS A 3 -8.94 -14.60 -3.96
C LYS A 3 -7.71 -13.94 -3.32
N ILE A 4 -6.73 -14.72 -2.86
CA ILE A 4 -5.51 -14.17 -2.24
C ILE A 4 -4.56 -13.62 -3.31
N CYS A 5 -4.42 -14.31 -4.44
CA CYS A 5 -3.61 -13.84 -5.56
C CYS A 5 -4.19 -12.55 -6.17
N ASP A 6 -5.51 -12.47 -6.28
CA ASP A 6 -6.20 -11.28 -6.81
C ASP A 6 -6.02 -10.06 -5.90
N VAL A 7 -5.98 -10.25 -4.58
CA VAL A 7 -5.73 -9.15 -3.64
C VAL A 7 -4.24 -8.81 -3.59
N ALA A 8 -3.36 -9.81 -3.66
CA ALA A 8 -1.91 -9.64 -3.63
C ALA A 8 -1.35 -8.90 -4.85
N SER A 9 -1.96 -9.10 -6.03
CA SER A 9 -1.54 -8.42 -7.26
C SER A 9 -1.68 -6.89 -7.17
N ASN A 10 -2.55 -6.37 -6.29
CA ASN A 10 -2.70 -4.93 -6.05
C ASN A 10 -1.45 -4.26 -5.45
N ILE A 11 -0.48 -5.03 -4.94
CA ILE A 11 0.79 -4.49 -4.45
C ILE A 11 1.70 -4.07 -5.62
N MET A 12 1.60 -4.73 -6.78
CA MET A 12 2.52 -4.49 -7.89
C MET A 12 2.52 -3.04 -8.38
N PRO A 13 1.36 -2.38 -8.58
CA PRO A 13 1.31 -0.96 -8.93
C PRO A 13 1.91 -0.05 -7.85
N VAL A 14 1.70 -0.37 -6.57
CA VAL A 14 2.20 0.42 -5.43
C VAL A 14 3.73 0.46 -5.41
N ILE A 15 4.36 -0.71 -5.53
CA ILE A 15 5.83 -0.80 -5.58
C ILE A 15 6.39 -0.18 -6.87
N ALA A 16 5.63 -0.19 -7.96
CA ALA A 16 6.00 0.49 -9.20
C ALA A 16 5.83 2.03 -9.14
N GLY A 17 5.38 2.58 -8.01
CA GLY A 17 5.23 4.02 -7.81
C GLY A 17 3.97 4.61 -8.46
N HIS A 18 2.91 3.83 -8.64
CA HIS A 18 1.63 4.33 -9.12
C HIS A 18 0.86 5.08 -8.00
N ASP A 19 0.11 6.11 -8.38
CA ASP A 19 -0.66 6.93 -7.42
C ASP A 19 -1.97 6.28 -6.93
N PHE A 20 -2.54 5.35 -7.69
CA PHE A 20 -3.80 4.68 -7.32
C PHE A 20 -3.92 3.26 -7.89
N VAL A 21 -4.74 2.44 -7.23
CA VAL A 21 -5.06 1.08 -7.68
C VAL A 21 -6.57 0.82 -7.66
N LEU A 22 -7.08 0.22 -8.73
CA LEU A 22 -8.45 -0.31 -8.77
C LEU A 22 -8.43 -1.74 -8.23
N TYR A 23 -8.66 -1.89 -6.93
CA TYR A 23 -8.50 -3.16 -6.21
C TYR A 23 -9.59 -4.22 -6.50
N GLY A 24 -10.56 -3.89 -7.34
CA GLY A 24 -11.64 -4.78 -7.75
C GLY A 24 -12.90 -4.66 -6.86
N PRO A 25 -13.59 -5.78 -6.58
CA PRO A 25 -14.85 -5.78 -5.82
C PRO A 25 -14.71 -5.20 -4.40
N ILE A 26 -15.70 -4.44 -3.95
CA ILE A 26 -15.70 -3.74 -2.65
C ILE A 26 -15.57 -4.71 -1.46
N GLU A 27 -15.99 -5.96 -1.62
CA GLU A 27 -15.89 -7.01 -0.60
C GLU A 27 -14.43 -7.37 -0.28
N ASN A 28 -13.49 -7.06 -1.17
CA ASN A 28 -12.07 -7.26 -0.93
C ASN A 28 -11.42 -6.11 -0.14
N ALA A 29 -12.12 -5.00 0.08
CA ALA A 29 -11.60 -3.83 0.79
C ALA A 29 -10.98 -4.18 2.16
N PRO A 30 -11.60 -5.00 3.03
CA PRO A 30 -11.01 -5.35 4.32
C PRO A 30 -9.66 -6.08 4.24
N ARG A 31 -9.28 -6.59 3.07
CA ARG A 31 -8.00 -7.25 2.81
C ARG A 31 -7.06 -6.38 1.98
N ALA A 32 -7.59 -5.65 1.00
CA ALA A 32 -6.80 -4.80 0.09
C ALA A 32 -6.22 -3.58 0.80
N PHE A 33 -7.01 -2.87 1.62
CA PHE A 33 -6.55 -1.67 2.33
C PHE A 33 -5.38 -1.92 3.30
N PRO A 34 -5.43 -2.92 4.21
CA PRO A 34 -4.29 -3.18 5.09
C PRO A 34 -3.05 -3.69 4.33
N LEU A 35 -3.25 -4.45 3.23
CA LEU A 35 -2.15 -4.95 2.41
C LEU A 35 -1.43 -3.81 1.66
N VAL A 36 -2.19 -2.93 1.00
CA VAL A 36 -1.66 -1.75 0.30
C VAL A 36 -1.04 -0.79 1.31
N GLY A 37 -1.69 -0.56 2.45
CA GLY A 37 -1.15 0.28 3.52
C GLY A 37 0.21 -0.20 4.04
N MET A 38 0.40 -1.52 4.18
CA MET A 38 1.71 -2.08 4.53
C MET A 38 2.75 -1.85 3.42
N ALA A 39 2.37 -2.00 2.14
CA ALA A 39 3.27 -1.73 1.02
C ALA A 39 3.69 -0.24 0.95
N ASP A 40 2.73 0.68 1.13
CA ASP A 40 2.99 2.12 1.20
C ASP A 40 3.94 2.48 2.34
N MET A 41 3.83 1.82 3.50
CA MET A 41 4.76 2.00 4.61
C MET A 41 6.19 1.61 4.22
N ILE A 42 6.36 0.45 3.58
CA ILE A 42 7.68 -0.02 3.12
C ILE A 42 8.28 0.95 2.09
N VAL A 43 7.47 1.42 1.14
CA VAL A 43 7.91 2.39 0.14
C VAL A 43 8.30 3.73 0.79
N ALA A 44 7.52 4.20 1.76
CA ALA A 44 7.83 5.43 2.49
C ALA A 44 9.10 5.31 3.34
N GLU A 45 9.35 4.16 3.98
CA GLU A 45 10.61 3.91 4.68
C GLU A 45 11.81 3.97 3.72
N ALA A 46 11.68 3.35 2.54
CA ALA A 46 12.71 3.41 1.50
C ALA A 46 12.90 4.83 0.96
N ALA A 47 11.82 5.57 0.70
CA ALA A 47 11.86 6.95 0.23
C ALA A 47 12.53 7.89 1.24
N LYS A 48 12.29 7.68 2.53
CA LYS A 48 12.98 8.41 3.60
C LYS A 48 14.48 8.10 3.63
N ALA A 49 14.85 6.82 3.52
CA ALA A 49 16.24 6.39 3.60
C ALA A 49 17.09 6.82 2.38
N GLU A 50 16.54 6.72 1.17
CA GLU A 50 17.29 6.91 -0.08
C GLU A 50 17.12 8.32 -0.69
N HIS A 51 16.02 9.00 -0.37
CA HIS A 51 15.63 10.26 -1.02
C HIS A 51 15.32 11.40 -0.04
N ASP A 52 15.41 11.17 1.28
CA ASP A 52 15.11 12.17 2.33
C ASP A 52 13.69 12.76 2.19
N ILE A 53 12.75 11.95 1.68
CA ILE A 53 11.34 12.33 1.51
C ILE A 53 10.58 11.93 2.77
N GLU A 54 9.97 12.92 3.43
CA GLU A 54 9.13 12.69 4.62
C GLU A 54 7.66 12.46 4.23
N ALA A 55 7.01 11.54 4.94
CA ALA A 55 5.59 11.26 4.74
C ALA A 55 4.72 12.27 5.50
N GLU A 56 3.67 12.78 4.85
CA GLU A 56 2.71 13.72 5.45
C GLU A 56 1.42 13.03 5.92
N GLU A 57 0.72 13.58 6.92
CA GLU A 57 -0.60 13.07 7.27
C GLU A 57 -1.61 13.28 6.12
N PRO A 58 -2.47 12.28 5.79
CA PRO A 58 -2.75 11.05 6.53
C PRO A 58 -2.08 9.78 5.97
N HIS A 59 -0.74 9.73 5.87
CA HIS A 59 -0.02 8.55 5.34
C HIS A 59 -0.17 7.29 6.23
N PRO A 60 -0.27 6.07 5.66
CA PRO A 60 -0.38 4.81 6.40
C PRO A 60 0.68 4.62 7.50
N ILE A 61 1.93 5.05 7.26
CA ILE A 61 3.04 4.95 8.23
C ILE A 61 2.80 5.70 9.55
N LEU A 62 1.98 6.75 9.53
CA LEU A 62 1.67 7.57 10.70
C LEU A 62 0.39 7.11 11.42
N LYS A 63 -0.42 6.24 10.79
CA LYS A 63 -1.74 5.84 11.30
C LYS A 63 -1.89 4.33 11.57
N MET A 64 -1.10 3.49 10.94
CA MET A 64 -1.18 2.03 11.02
C MET A 64 0.01 1.40 11.77
N THR A 65 0.92 2.21 12.29
CA THR A 65 1.98 1.78 13.21
C THR A 65 1.39 1.46 14.59
N ALA A 66 1.91 0.40 15.23
CA ALA A 66 1.44 -0.12 16.51
C ALA A 66 1.68 0.82 17.69
#